data_AF-A0A3C0ING0-F1
#
_entry.id   AF-A0A3C0ING0-F1
#
_cell.length_a   1.000
_cell.length_b   1.000
_cell.length_c   1.000
_cell.angle_alpha   90.00
_cell.angle_beta   90.00
_cell.angle_gamma   90.00
#
_symmetry.space_group_name_H-M   'P 1'
#
loop_
_entity.id
_entity.type
_entity.pdbx_description
1 polymer ?
#
loop_
_entity_poly.entity_id
_entity_poly.type
_entity_poly.pdbx_seq_one_letter_code
_entity_poly.pdbx_strand_id
1 'polypeptide(L)'
;MKVQRSISHVHYVAALLLTIMLWIGASSFSNPFFFDQKVTAAKVTKVYPNPAVSFINFEFADASDKGYSIQLYSFIGRKMYEQPVNANKLTITLSSDFYRGIYIYHLRDKTGQLLESGKFQVAR
;
A
#
# COMPACT_ATOMS: atom_id res chain seq x y z
N MET A 1 39.39 5.78 -51.22
CA MET A 1 38.59 4.63 -50.73
C MET A 1 38.69 4.35 -49.22
N LYS A 2 39.12 5.29 -48.35
CA LYS A 2 39.18 5.11 -46.87
C LYS A 2 37.97 5.68 -46.10
N VAL A 3 37.25 6.64 -46.68
CA VAL A 3 36.14 7.35 -46.01
C VAL A 3 34.90 6.47 -45.82
N GLN A 4 34.58 5.61 -46.80
CA GLN A 4 33.40 4.74 -46.78
C GLN A 4 33.42 3.70 -45.63
N ARG A 5 34.61 3.15 -45.29
CA ARG A 5 34.77 2.18 -44.18
C ARG A 5 34.60 2.82 -42.80
N SER A 6 34.99 4.09 -42.63
CA SER A 6 34.86 4.79 -41.34
C SER A 6 33.40 5.05 -40.99
N ILE A 7 32.57 5.37 -41.99
CA ILE A 7 31.14 5.69 -41.80
C ILE A 7 30.36 4.42 -41.42
N SER A 8 30.69 3.27 -42.01
CA SER A 8 30.06 2.00 -41.64
C SER A 8 30.34 1.62 -40.18
N HIS A 9 31.56 1.80 -39.67
CA HIS A 9 31.89 1.48 -38.27
C HIS A 9 31.15 2.37 -37.27
N VAL A 10 30.94 3.65 -37.58
CA VAL A 10 30.18 4.57 -36.71
C VAL A 10 28.71 4.17 -36.62
N HIS A 11 28.10 3.72 -37.72
CA HIS A 11 26.71 3.23 -37.70
C HIS A 11 26.56 1.93 -36.88
N TYR A 12 27.51 1.00 -36.96
CA TYR A 12 27.47 -0.22 -36.15
C TYR A 12 27.64 0.07 -34.65
N VAL A 13 28.52 1.01 -34.28
CA VAL A 13 28.71 1.42 -32.88
C VAL A 13 27.47 2.15 -32.35
N ALA A 14 26.88 3.06 -33.15
CA ALA A 14 25.64 3.74 -32.77
C ALA A 14 24.46 2.76 -32.62
N ALA A 15 24.34 1.77 -33.51
CA ALA A 15 23.31 0.74 -33.42
C ALA A 15 23.51 -0.16 -32.18
N LEU A 16 24.75 -0.47 -31.81
CA LEU A 16 25.09 -1.27 -30.63
C LEU A 16 24.83 -0.51 -29.31
N LEU A 17 25.06 0.80 -29.28
CA LEU A 17 24.72 1.63 -28.11
C LEU A 17 23.20 1.76 -27.91
N LEU A 18 22.44 1.83 -29.01
CA LEU A 18 20.98 1.98 -28.97
C LEU A 18 20.29 0.70 -28.48
N THR A 19 20.82 -0.48 -28.82
CA THR A 19 20.30 -1.77 -28.31
C THR A 19 20.61 -1.99 -26.82
N ILE A 20 21.74 -1.49 -26.32
CA ILE A 20 22.09 -1.55 -24.90
C ILE A 20 21.16 -0.64 -24.06
N MET A 21 20.80 0.55 -24.55
CA MET A 21 19.82 1.41 -23.87
C MET A 21 18.42 0.80 -23.79
N LEU A 22 18.00 0.02 -24.80
CA LEU A 22 16.69 -0.65 -24.78
C LEU A 22 16.60 -1.76 -23.72
N TRP A 23 17.71 -2.47 -23.46
CA TRP A 23 17.76 -3.52 -22.43
C TRP A 23 17.75 -2.99 -21.00
N ILE A 24 18.34 -1.81 -20.75
CA ILE A 24 18.34 -1.19 -19.42
C ILE A 24 16.94 -0.66 -19.06
N GLY A 25 16.17 -0.16 -20.05
CA GLY A 25 14.83 0.37 -19.86
C GLY A 25 13.74 -0.67 -19.51
N ALA A 26 13.97 -1.95 -19.79
CA ALA A 26 12.98 -3.01 -19.53
C ALA A 26 13.02 -3.57 -18.09
N SER A 27 14.04 -3.23 -17.30
CA SER A 27 14.22 -3.78 -15.94
C SER A 27 13.38 -3.09 -14.86
N SER A 28 12.64 -2.02 -15.18
CA SER A 28 11.88 -1.23 -14.20
C SER A 28 10.41 -1.63 -14.02
N PHE A 29 9.92 -2.65 -14.73
CA PHE A 29 8.52 -3.10 -14.64
C PHE A 29 8.43 -4.59 -14.26
N SER A 30 8.97 -4.97 -13.11
CA SER A 30 8.45 -6.10 -12.31
C SER A 30 9.21 -6.21 -10.98
N ASN A 31 8.84 -5.37 -10.02
CA ASN A 31 8.99 -5.76 -8.63
C ASN A 31 7.64 -6.34 -8.18
N PRO A 32 7.38 -7.65 -8.32
CA PRO A 32 6.38 -8.25 -7.46
C PRO A 32 6.97 -8.21 -6.06
N PHE A 33 6.56 -7.22 -5.27
CA PHE A 33 6.84 -7.15 -3.85
C PHE A 33 6.22 -8.38 -3.16
N PHE A 34 6.92 -9.51 -3.20
CA PHE A 34 6.69 -10.65 -2.32
C PHE A 34 7.56 -10.44 -1.08
N PHE A 35 7.06 -9.65 -0.12
CA PHE A 35 7.61 -9.65 1.22
C PHE A 35 7.06 -10.86 1.98
N ASP A 36 7.83 -11.94 2.04
CA ASP A 36 7.81 -12.83 3.22
C ASP A 36 8.84 -12.32 4.23
N GLN A 37 8.70 -11.06 4.61
CA GLN A 37 9.37 -10.59 5.82
C GLN A 37 8.41 -10.86 6.95
N LYS A 38 8.63 -11.99 7.64
CA LYS A 38 8.07 -12.25 8.97
C LYS A 38 8.69 -11.27 9.99
N VAL A 39 8.59 -9.97 9.75
CA VAL A 39 8.66 -8.96 10.78
C VAL A 39 7.40 -9.17 11.61
N THR A 40 7.53 -9.17 12.93
CA THR A 40 6.42 -9.09 13.87
C THR A 40 5.75 -7.71 13.74
N ALA A 41 5.18 -7.44 12.56
CA ALA A 41 4.38 -6.28 12.25
C ALA A 41 3.04 -6.43 12.97
N ALA A 42 2.52 -5.34 13.53
CA ALA A 42 1.17 -5.35 14.07
C ALA A 42 0.21 -5.87 13.02
N LYS A 43 -0.59 -6.85 13.43
CA LYS A 43 -1.64 -7.45 12.62
C LYS A 43 -2.98 -7.17 13.27
N VAL A 44 -3.95 -6.74 12.46
CA VAL A 44 -5.34 -6.65 12.87
C VAL A 44 -5.87 -8.07 13.03
N THR A 45 -6.24 -8.41 14.25
CA THR A 45 -6.70 -9.76 14.62
C THR A 45 -8.21 -9.88 14.50
N LYS A 46 -8.95 -8.83 14.90
CA LYS A 46 -10.42 -8.82 14.82
C LYS A 46 -10.97 -7.45 14.48
N VAL A 47 -12.08 -7.46 13.76
CA VAL A 47 -12.85 -6.26 13.38
C VAL A 47 -14.33 -6.55 13.64
N TYR A 48 -14.95 -5.83 14.58
CA TYR A 48 -16.34 -6.09 15.00
C TYR A 48 -17.05 -4.87 15.60
N PRO A 49 -18.38 -4.77 15.51
CA PRO A 49 -19.29 -5.66 14.78
C PRO A 49 -19.23 -5.43 13.27
N ASN A 50 -19.55 -6.46 12.49
CA ASN A 50 -19.70 -6.35 11.04
C ASN A 50 -21.01 -7.04 10.63
N PRO A 51 -22.05 -6.30 10.18
CA PRO A 51 -22.07 -4.87 9.91
C PRO A 51 -22.02 -3.96 11.14
N ALA A 52 -21.31 -2.84 11.04
CA ALA A 52 -21.20 -1.80 12.06
C ALA A 52 -22.32 -0.76 11.94
N VAL A 53 -22.82 -0.26 13.07
CA VAL A 53 -23.93 0.72 13.10
C VAL A 53 -23.46 2.06 13.67
N SER A 54 -22.92 2.06 14.89
CA SER A 54 -22.48 3.27 15.59
C SER A 54 -20.99 3.32 15.89
N PHE A 55 -20.35 2.16 16.03
CA PHE A 55 -18.92 2.04 16.26
C PHE A 55 -18.37 0.77 15.62
N ILE A 56 -17.05 0.74 15.45
CA ILE A 56 -16.28 -0.42 15.01
C ILE A 56 -15.05 -0.57 15.90
N ASN A 57 -14.79 -1.79 16.35
CA ASN A 57 -13.62 -2.14 17.15
C ASN A 57 -12.59 -2.85 16.29
N PHE A 58 -11.34 -2.47 16.48
CA PHE A 58 -10.16 -3.12 15.93
C PHE A 58 -9.34 -3.68 17.08
N GLU A 59 -9.04 -4.99 17.03
CA GLU A 59 -8.09 -5.63 17.92
C GLU A 59 -6.79 -5.91 17.18
N PHE A 60 -5.67 -5.60 17.81
CA PHE A 60 -4.32 -5.79 17.27
C PHE A 60 -3.57 -6.83 18.10
N ALA A 61 -2.76 -7.65 17.43
CA ALA A 61 -1.97 -8.68 18.11
C ALA A 61 -0.85 -8.09 19.00
N ASP A 62 -0.22 -7.01 18.53
CA ASP A 62 0.84 -6.28 19.24
C ASP A 62 0.89 -4.84 18.71
N ALA A 63 0.21 -3.91 19.40
CA ALA A 63 0.21 -2.49 19.06
C ALA A 63 1.25 -1.67 19.84
N SER A 64 2.14 -2.32 20.61
CA SER A 64 3.08 -1.64 21.50
C SER A 64 4.06 -0.74 20.74
N ASP A 65 3.94 0.58 20.94
CA ASP A 65 4.95 1.64 20.68
C ASP A 65 5.54 1.79 19.27
N LYS A 66 5.01 1.10 18.26
CA LYS A 66 5.56 1.14 16.90
C LYS A 66 5.05 2.31 16.04
N GLY A 67 4.25 3.22 16.61
CA GLY A 67 3.80 4.43 15.92
C GLY A 67 2.84 4.14 14.76
N TYR A 68 2.00 3.12 14.90
CA TYR A 68 1.04 2.72 13.88
C TYR A 68 -0.10 3.73 13.73
N SER A 69 -0.68 3.79 12.53
CA SER A 69 -1.92 4.52 12.30
C SER A 69 -2.93 3.66 11.55
N ILE A 70 -4.20 3.82 11.91
CA ILE A 70 -5.31 3.26 11.16
C ILE A 70 -5.95 4.35 10.32
N GLN A 71 -6.26 4.03 9.07
CA GLN A 71 -6.94 4.91 8.15
C GLN A 71 -8.17 4.21 7.60
N LEU A 72 -9.30 4.91 7.58
CA LEU A 72 -10.54 4.41 6.98
C LEU A 72 -10.79 5.11 5.66
N TYR A 73 -11.17 4.33 4.66
CA TYR A 73 -11.48 4.77 3.32
C TYR A 73 -12.90 4.33 2.95
N SER A 74 -13.62 5.21 2.25
CA SER A 74 -14.84 4.80 1.56
C SER A 74 -14.51 3.85 0.41
N PHE A 75 -15.52 3.14 -0.09
CA PHE A 75 -15.35 2.24 -1.24
C PHE A 75 -14.74 2.92 -2.49
N ILE A 76 -15.02 4.22 -2.68
CA ILE A 76 -14.46 5.01 -3.81
C ILE A 76 -13.04 5.52 -3.54
N GLY A 77 -12.41 5.15 -2.42
CA GLY A 77 -11.04 5.53 -2.07
C GLY A 77 -10.88 6.86 -1.36
N ARG A 78 -11.97 7.52 -0.93
CA ARG A 78 -11.88 8.77 -0.15
C ARG A 78 -11.49 8.44 1.29
N LYS A 79 -10.42 9.07 1.81
CA LYS A 79 -10.04 8.97 3.23
C LYS A 79 -11.10 9.63 4.11
N MET A 80 -11.68 8.88 5.03
CA MET A 80 -12.75 9.34 5.92
C MET A 80 -12.29 9.53 7.36
N TYR A 81 -11.28 8.78 7.78
CA TYR A 81 -10.77 8.85 9.14
C TYR A 81 -9.31 8.43 9.20
N GLU A 82 -8.58 8.97 10.17
CA GLU A 82 -7.20 8.58 10.46
C GLU A 82 -6.93 8.79 11.95
N GLN A 83 -6.35 7.80 12.61
CA GLN A 83 -6.00 7.88 14.03
C GLN A 83 -4.78 7.01 14.35
N PRO A 84 -3.85 7.49 15.21
CA PRO A 84 -2.76 6.66 15.71
C PRO A 84 -3.28 5.52 16.60
N VAL A 85 -2.64 4.36 16.50
CA VAL A 85 -2.94 3.18 17.32
C VAL A 85 -2.02 3.18 18.54
N ASN A 86 -2.59 3.52 19.69
CA ASN A 86 -1.85 3.62 20.96
C ASN A 86 -2.14 2.45 21.92
N ALA A 87 -3.01 1.52 21.53
CA ALA A 87 -3.44 0.40 22.36
C ALA A 87 -3.80 -0.82 21.49
N ASN A 88 -3.80 -2.01 22.10
CA ASN A 88 -4.17 -3.26 21.43
C ASN A 88 -5.65 -3.33 21.02
N LYS A 89 -6.47 -2.38 21.49
CA LYS A 89 -7.86 -2.21 21.08
C LYS A 89 -8.11 -0.76 20.73
N LEU A 90 -8.73 -0.54 19.58
CA LEU A 90 -9.16 0.78 19.12
C LEU A 90 -10.64 0.75 18.77
N THR A 91 -11.40 1.67 19.35
CA THR A 91 -12.82 1.85 19.05
C THR A 91 -13.01 3.15 18.27
N ILE A 92 -13.57 3.06 17.07
CA ILE A 92 -13.85 4.21 16.23
C ILE A 92 -15.36 4.40 16.17
N THR A 93 -15.81 5.60 16.51
CA THR A 93 -17.24 5.97 16.38
C THR A 93 -17.52 6.35 14.93
N LEU A 94 -18.55 5.74 14.35
CA LEU A 94 -19.01 6.03 13.00
C LEU A 94 -19.91 7.27 13.05
N SER A 95 -19.32 8.44 12.81
CA SER A 95 -20.02 9.73 12.74
C SER A 95 -21.04 9.81 11.59
N SER A 96 -21.70 10.96 11.42
CA SER A 96 -22.71 11.21 10.37
C SER A 96 -22.23 10.95 8.94
N ASP A 97 -20.92 11.01 8.70
CA ASP A 97 -20.34 10.93 7.36
C ASP A 97 -20.13 9.47 6.89
N PHE A 98 -20.45 8.50 7.75
CA PHE A 98 -20.42 7.08 7.44
C PHE A 98 -21.81 6.59 7.02
N TYR A 99 -22.02 6.50 5.72
CA TYR A 99 -23.24 5.95 5.11
C TYR A 99 -23.18 4.42 5.06
N ARG A 100 -24.33 3.77 4.86
CA ARG A 100 -24.38 2.34 4.56
C ARG A 100 -23.48 1.99 3.37
N GLY A 101 -22.63 0.99 3.54
CA GLY A 101 -21.73 0.55 2.48
C GLY A 101 -20.54 -0.25 2.98
N ILE A 102 -19.60 -0.51 2.06
CA ILE A 102 -18.32 -1.17 2.36
C ILE A 102 -17.26 -0.10 2.59
N TYR A 103 -16.48 -0.28 3.63
CA TYR A 103 -15.33 0.56 3.97
C TYR A 103 -14.08 -0.29 4.05
N ILE A 104 -12.95 0.34 3.74
CA ILE A 104 -11.64 -0.29 3.75
C ILE A 104 -10.84 0.35 4.89
N TYR A 105 -10.25 -0.46 5.76
CA TYR A 105 -9.27 0.02 6.71
C TYR A 105 -7.87 -0.31 6.21
N HIS A 106 -6.94 0.61 6.42
CA HIS A 106 -5.51 0.41 6.22
C HIS A 106 -4.81 0.59 7.56
N LEU A 107 -3.98 -0.38 7.93
CA LEU A 107 -3.02 -0.26 9.01
C LEU A 107 -1.67 0.14 8.40
N ARG A 108 -1.11 1.26 8.86
CA ARG A 108 0.17 1.79 8.38
C ARG A 108 1.20 1.87 9.50
N ASP A 109 2.45 1.71 9.11
CA ASP A 109 3.63 1.94 9.95
C ASP A 109 3.92 3.44 10.13
N LYS A 110 4.79 3.78 11.08
CA LYS A 110 5.34 5.15 11.29
C LYS A 110 5.97 5.74 10.03
N THR A 111 6.48 4.89 9.14
CA THR A 111 7.06 5.26 7.84
C THR A 111 6.01 5.52 6.75
N GLY A 112 4.72 5.31 7.05
CA GLY A 112 3.62 5.42 6.11
C GLY A 112 3.42 4.20 5.20
N GLN A 113 4.24 3.15 5.36
CA GLN A 113 4.09 1.88 4.65
C GLN A 113 2.80 1.16 5.06
N LEU A 114 2.11 0.60 4.08
CA LEU A 114 0.91 -0.21 4.30
C LEU A 114 1.32 -1.58 4.84
N LEU A 115 0.89 -1.89 6.07
CA LEU A 115 1.15 -3.19 6.70
C LEU A 115 0.02 -4.17 6.42
N GLU A 116 -1.21 -3.70 6.54
CA GLU A 116 -2.40 -4.54 6.37
C GLU A 116 -3.56 -3.71 5.83
N SER A 117 -4.43 -4.37 5.08
CA SER A 117 -5.71 -3.82 4.66
C SER A 117 -6.83 -4.84 4.87
N GLY A 118 -8.03 -4.34 5.12
CA GLY A 118 -9.22 -5.18 5.18
C GLY A 118 -10.48 -4.36 4.99
N LYS A 119 -11.64 -5.03 5.07
CA LYS A 119 -12.94 -4.41 4.80
C LYS A 119 -13.94 -4.70 5.91
N PHE A 120 -14.85 -3.77 6.11
CA PHE A 120 -16.03 -3.94 6.98
C PHE A 120 -17.24 -3.27 6.35
N GLN A 121 -18.43 -3.67 6.79
CA GLN A 121 -19.70 -3.10 6.32
C GLN A 121 -20.24 -2.14 7.37
N VAL A 122 -20.86 -1.06 6.91
CA VAL A 122 -21.66 -0.14 7.74
C VAL A 122 -23.12 -0.31 7.34
N ALA A 123 -24.02 -0.40 8.32
CA ALA A 123 -25.45 -0.66 8.11
C ALA A 123 -26.38 0.45 8.60
N ARG A 124 -25.82 1.58 9.06
CA ARG A 124 -26.55 2.77 9.51
C ARG A 124 -27.52 3.31 8.48
#